data_AF-A0A1B3WQN7-F1
#
_entry.id   AF-A0A1B3WQN7-F1
#
_cell.length_a   1.000
_cell.length_b   1.000
_cell.length_c   1.000
_cell.angle_alpha   90.00
_cell.angle_beta   90.00
_cell.angle_gamma   90.00
#
_symmetry.space_group_name_H-M   'P 1'
#
loop_
_entity.id
_entity.type
_entity.pdbx_description
1 polymer ?
#
loop_
_entity_poly.entity_id
_entity_poly.type
_entity_poly.pdbx_seq_one_letter_code
_entity_poly.pdbx_strand_id
1 'polypeptide(L)'
;MKMMMPSNSEPEAIAQTENFVIWMVQDADGEPLYHLDINNLVVRFFTEEWDEFKTFAAKFAKNPKADADGVIAETEVYYAGVETSEDGDTLYTIDVTGATIYLYEEDFRELCELLREL
;
A
#
# COMPACT_ATOMS: atom_id res chain seq x y z
N MET A 1 36.25 5.80 -13.31
CA MET A 1 35.10 5.18 -13.99
C MET A 1 34.76 3.92 -13.20
N LYS A 2 33.78 3.99 -12.28
CA LYS A 2 33.34 2.84 -11.48
C LYS A 2 32.47 2.00 -12.39
N MET A 3 32.90 0.77 -12.67
CA MET A 3 32.13 -0.19 -13.44
C MET A 3 30.95 -0.61 -12.56
N MET A 4 29.73 -0.19 -12.93
CA MET A 4 28.52 -0.65 -12.27
C MET A 4 28.30 -2.09 -12.75
N MET A 5 28.54 -3.06 -11.88
CA MET A 5 28.05 -4.43 -12.11
C MET A 5 26.53 -4.37 -12.06
N PRO A 6 25.78 -5.16 -12.85
CA PRO A 6 24.34 -5.29 -12.63
C PRO A 6 24.15 -5.84 -11.21
N SER A 7 23.43 -5.12 -10.35
CA SER A 7 22.98 -5.68 -9.07
C SER A 7 22.05 -6.84 -9.42
N ASN A 8 22.49 -8.06 -9.09
CA ASN A 8 21.67 -9.26 -9.22
C ASN A 8 20.75 -9.37 -8.00
N SER A 9 19.92 -8.37 -7.79
CA SER A 9 18.91 -8.37 -6.75
C SER A 9 17.64 -8.99 -7.32
N GLU A 10 17.41 -10.25 -6.98
CA GLU A 10 16.17 -10.93 -7.27
C GLU A 10 15.05 -10.34 -6.38
N PRO A 11 13.83 -10.14 -6.91
CA PRO A 11 12.69 -9.72 -6.09
C PRO A 11 12.40 -10.71 -4.97
N GLU A 12 12.12 -10.19 -3.77
CA GLU A 12 11.74 -10.97 -2.59
C GLU A 12 10.33 -10.61 -2.16
N ALA A 13 9.44 -11.61 -2.08
CA ALA A 13 8.09 -11.43 -1.57
C ALA A 13 8.12 -11.29 -0.03
N ILE A 14 7.43 -10.27 0.48
CA ILE A 14 7.30 -9.98 1.92
C ILE A 14 5.98 -10.55 2.45
N ALA A 15 4.88 -10.27 1.76
CA ALA A 15 3.55 -10.75 2.10
C ALA A 15 2.69 -10.83 0.83
N GLN A 16 1.68 -11.69 0.82
CA GLN A 16 0.74 -11.78 -0.31
C GLN A 16 -0.62 -12.30 0.13
N THR A 17 -1.66 -11.83 -0.53
CA THR A 17 -3.02 -12.37 -0.49
C THR A 17 -3.42 -12.82 -1.90
N GLU A 18 -4.72 -12.91 -2.20
CA GLU A 18 -5.20 -13.31 -3.53
C GLU A 18 -4.98 -12.18 -4.56
N ASN A 19 -5.30 -10.94 -4.19
CA ASN A 19 -5.29 -9.77 -5.07
C ASN A 19 -4.13 -8.80 -4.82
N PHE A 20 -3.37 -8.98 -3.75
CA PHE A 20 -2.32 -8.04 -3.34
C PHE A 20 -1.00 -8.74 -3.03
N VAL A 21 0.11 -8.10 -3.39
CA VAL A 21 1.46 -8.58 -3.08
C VAL A 21 2.33 -7.43 -2.62
N ILE A 22 3.08 -7.66 -1.54
CA ILE A 22 4.17 -6.78 -1.12
C ILE A 22 5.47 -7.51 -1.41
N TRP A 23 6.36 -6.85 -2.14
CA TRP A 23 7.66 -7.38 -2.46
C TRP A 23 8.71 -6.27 -2.49
N MET A 24 9.97 -6.64 -2.38
CA MET A 24 11.10 -5.71 -2.44
C MET A 24 12.13 -6.16 -3.45
N VAL A 25 12.95 -5.21 -3.92
CA VAL A 25 14.17 -5.48 -4.69
C VAL A 25 15.23 -4.45 -4.29
N GLN A 26 16.52 -4.81 -4.32
CA GLN A 26 17.58 -3.81 -4.18
C GLN A 26 17.80 -3.12 -5.52
N ASP A 27 18.04 -1.81 -5.52
CA ASP A 27 18.34 -1.07 -6.75
C ASP A 27 19.79 -1.25 -7.22
N ALA A 28 20.26 -0.40 -8.16
CA ALA A 28 21.62 -0.46 -8.70
C ALA A 28 22.71 -0.10 -7.67
N ASP A 29 22.35 0.65 -6.63
CA ASP A 29 23.24 1.10 -5.57
C ASP A 29 23.14 0.19 -4.32
N GLY A 30 22.19 -0.76 -4.31
CA GLY A 30 21.98 -1.70 -3.23
C GLY A 30 20.93 -1.24 -2.22
N GLU A 31 20.25 -0.13 -2.47
CA GLU A 31 19.20 0.41 -1.61
C GLU A 31 17.88 -0.33 -1.84
N PRO A 32 17.09 -0.63 -0.78
CA PRO A 32 15.85 -1.36 -0.94
C PRO A 32 14.74 -0.49 -1.54
N LEU A 33 14.00 -1.06 -2.49
CA LEU A 33 12.79 -0.50 -3.08
C LEU A 33 11.62 -1.45 -2.80
N TYR A 34 10.60 -0.92 -2.12
CA TYR A 34 9.41 -1.67 -1.75
C TYR A 34 8.31 -1.43 -2.78
N HIS A 35 7.51 -2.47 -3.03
CA HIS A 35 6.44 -2.47 -4.00
C HIS A 35 5.18 -3.04 -3.36
N LEU A 36 4.07 -2.32 -3.49
CA LEU A 36 2.72 -2.81 -3.24
C LEU A 36 2.05 -3.00 -4.60
N ASP A 37 1.84 -4.26 -4.97
CA ASP A 37 1.13 -4.68 -6.17
C ASP A 37 -0.36 -4.84 -5.85
N ILE A 38 -1.20 -4.14 -6.61
CA ILE A 38 -2.65 -4.04 -6.47
C ILE A 38 -3.26 -4.29 -7.85
N ASN A 39 -3.56 -5.55 -8.15
CA ASN A 39 -4.07 -5.98 -9.46
C ASN A 39 -3.22 -5.50 -10.66
N ASN A 40 -3.55 -4.34 -11.23
CA ASN A 40 -2.90 -3.75 -12.40
C ASN A 40 -2.10 -2.46 -12.09
N LEU A 41 -1.94 -2.14 -10.81
CA LEU A 41 -1.20 -0.98 -10.30
C LEU A 41 -0.08 -1.44 -9.37
N VAL A 42 1.12 -0.91 -9.55
CA VAL A 42 2.23 -1.09 -8.60
C VAL A 42 2.61 0.26 -8.01
N VAL A 43 2.49 0.38 -6.70
CA VAL A 43 2.97 1.54 -5.95
C VAL A 43 4.38 1.23 -5.44
N ARG A 44 5.35 2.09 -5.77
CA ARG A 44 6.75 1.94 -5.35
C ARG A 44 7.07 2.94 -4.24
N PHE A 45 7.83 2.49 -3.26
CA PHE A 45 8.32 3.29 -2.15
C PHE A 45 9.83 3.15 -2.01
N PHE A 46 10.52 4.27 -1.78
CA PHE A 46 11.83 4.25 -1.13
C PHE A 46 11.68 3.85 0.34
N THR A 47 12.77 3.46 1.01
CA THR A 47 12.76 3.01 2.41
C THR A 47 12.03 3.97 3.36
N GLU A 48 12.31 5.27 3.27
CA GLU A 48 11.69 6.28 4.14
C GLU A 48 10.17 6.37 3.88
N GLU A 49 9.76 6.40 2.62
CA GLU A 49 8.34 6.42 2.23
C GLU A 49 7.62 5.13 2.65
N TRP A 50 8.30 3.99 2.63
CA TRP A 50 7.78 2.71 3.05
C TRP A 50 7.53 2.66 4.56
N ASP A 51 8.47 3.17 5.35
CA ASP A 51 8.30 3.25 6.81
C ASP A 51 7.18 4.22 7.21
N GLU A 52 7.04 5.34 6.50
CA GLU A 52 5.92 6.26 6.66
C GLU A 52 4.59 5.61 6.26
N PHE A 53 4.56 4.92 5.11
CA PHE A 53 3.37 4.21 4.63
C PHE A 53 2.94 3.12 5.61
N LYS A 54 3.85 2.29 6.15
CA LYS A 54 3.52 1.29 7.18
C LYS A 54 2.93 1.93 8.43
N THR A 55 3.48 3.06 8.86
CA THR A 55 2.98 3.79 10.04
C THR A 55 1.57 4.33 9.79
N PHE A 56 1.31 4.84 8.58
CA PHE A 56 -0.02 5.25 8.15
C PHE A 56 -0.99 4.05 8.06
N ALA A 57 -0.59 2.98 7.38
CA ALA A 57 -1.34 1.74 7.19
C ALA A 57 -1.78 1.10 8.51
N ALA A 58 -0.90 1.08 9.50
CA ALA A 58 -1.17 0.53 10.82
C ALA A 58 -2.36 1.23 11.53
N LYS A 59 -2.69 2.48 11.16
CA LYS A 59 -3.83 3.23 11.74
C LYS A 59 -5.18 2.60 11.37
N PHE A 60 -5.28 1.96 10.20
CA PHE A 60 -6.53 1.37 9.72
C PHE A 60 -6.51 -0.16 9.61
N ALA A 61 -5.34 -0.77 9.42
CA ALA A 61 -5.23 -2.22 9.18
C ALA A 61 -5.91 -3.05 10.30
N LYS A 62 -5.80 -2.66 11.57
CA LYS A 62 -6.39 -3.41 12.70
C LYS A 62 -7.88 -3.14 12.93
N ASN A 63 -8.42 -2.05 12.38
CA ASN A 63 -9.82 -1.68 12.54
C ASN A 63 -10.37 -1.14 11.22
N PRO A 64 -10.71 -2.01 10.26
CA PRO A 64 -11.00 -1.64 8.87
C PRO A 64 -12.36 -0.94 8.68
N LYS A 65 -13.09 -0.59 9.75
CA LYS A 65 -14.44 -0.07 9.65
C LYS A 65 -14.51 1.34 10.20
N ALA A 66 -14.91 2.29 9.36
CA ALA A 66 -15.62 3.46 9.85
C ALA A 66 -17.10 3.10 9.88
N ASP A 67 -17.76 3.35 11.00
CA ASP A 67 -19.21 3.09 11.14
C ASP A 67 -20.07 4.12 10.37
N ALA A 68 -19.42 5.06 9.67
CA ALA A 68 -20.01 6.11 8.85
C ALA A 68 -18.95 6.66 7.87
N ASP A 69 -19.42 7.33 6.82
CA ASP A 69 -18.56 8.06 5.88
C ASP A 69 -17.59 9.01 6.59
N GLY A 70 -16.36 9.09 6.08
CA GLY A 70 -15.36 10.02 6.57
C GLY A 70 -13.92 9.52 6.49
N VAL A 71 -13.07 10.16 7.28
CA VAL A 71 -11.63 9.89 7.32
C VAL A 71 -11.35 8.71 8.25
N ILE A 72 -10.64 7.70 7.73
CA ILE A 72 -10.13 6.57 8.51
C ILE A 72 -8.74 6.91 9.06
N ALA A 73 -7.86 7.43 8.20
CA ALA A 73 -6.52 7.86 8.58
C ALA A 73 -6.01 8.95 7.62
N GLU A 74 -5.17 9.84 8.11
CA GLU A 74 -4.48 10.83 7.29
C GLU A 74 -3.08 11.17 7.83
N THR A 75 -2.22 11.63 6.93
CA THR A 75 -0.96 12.33 7.16
C THR A 75 -0.88 13.52 6.19
N GLU A 76 0.26 14.22 6.16
CA GLU A 76 0.49 15.26 5.14
C GLU A 76 0.62 14.69 3.71
N VAL A 77 0.85 13.38 3.57
CA VAL A 77 1.16 12.71 2.30
C VAL A 77 0.12 11.66 1.92
N TYR A 78 -0.44 10.95 2.91
CA TYR A 78 -1.33 9.80 2.70
C TYR A 78 -2.71 10.08 3.28
N TYR A 79 -3.74 9.58 2.62
CA TYR A 79 -5.12 9.66 3.08
C TYR A 79 -5.84 8.33 2.88
N ALA A 80 -6.66 7.94 3.85
CA ALA A 80 -7.58 6.82 3.75
C ALA A 80 -8.95 7.27 4.26
N GLY A 81 -9.98 7.08 3.44
CA GLY A 81 -11.35 7.42 3.77
C GLY A 81 -12.32 6.36 3.29
N VAL A 82 -13.57 6.53 3.68
CA VAL A 82 -14.69 5.69 3.23
C VAL A 82 -15.91 6.56 3.00
N GLU A 83 -16.67 6.22 1.98
CA GLU A 83 -17.91 6.89 1.63
C GLU A 83 -18.96 5.86 1.19
N THR A 84 -20.22 6.24 1.31
CA THR A 84 -21.34 5.49 0.76
C THR A 84 -21.63 6.04 -0.64
N SER A 85 -21.49 5.20 -1.65
CA SER A 85 -21.80 5.55 -3.04
C SER A 85 -23.29 5.83 -3.25
N GLU A 86 -23.66 6.39 -4.40
CA GLU A 86 -25.07 6.66 -4.75
C GLU A 86 -25.93 5.39 -4.77
N ASP A 87 -25.33 4.24 -5.09
CA ASP A 87 -25.98 2.93 -5.13
C ASP A 87 -26.08 2.27 -3.75
N GLY A 88 -25.50 2.89 -2.71
CA GLY A 88 -25.50 2.40 -1.33
C GLY A 88 -24.33 1.48 -0.98
N ASP A 89 -23.41 1.24 -1.91
CA ASP A 89 -22.20 0.46 -1.67
C ASP A 89 -21.16 1.26 -0.87
N THR A 90 -20.44 0.59 0.03
CA THR A 90 -19.31 1.17 0.76
C THR A 90 -18.06 1.17 -0.12
N LEU A 91 -17.50 2.37 -0.35
CA LEU A 91 -16.32 2.60 -1.16
C LEU A 91 -15.20 3.19 -0.30
N TYR A 92 -14.04 2.55 -0.33
CA TYR A 92 -12.84 3.00 0.36
C TYR A 92 -11.92 3.71 -0.62
N THR A 93 -11.31 4.81 -0.17
CA THR A 93 -10.36 5.60 -0.95
C THR A 93 -9.03 5.62 -0.22
N ILE A 94 -7.93 5.35 -0.94
CA ILE A 94 -6.56 5.49 -0.45
C ILE A 94 -5.80 6.39 -1.41
N ASP A 95 -5.36 7.56 -0.92
CA ASP A 95 -4.43 8.41 -1.64
C ASP A 95 -3.00 8.09 -1.22
N VAL A 96 -2.18 7.78 -2.21
CA VAL A 96 -0.73 7.61 -2.11
C VAL A 96 -0.04 8.54 -3.10
N THR A 97 1.28 8.68 -2.97
CA THR A 97 2.07 9.50 -3.87
C THR A 97 1.85 9.08 -5.34
N GLY A 98 1.16 9.93 -6.10
CA GLY A 98 0.93 9.74 -7.53
C GLY A 98 -0.26 8.85 -7.92
N ALA A 99 -1.06 8.35 -6.96
CA ALA A 99 -2.26 7.57 -7.26
C ALA A 99 -3.36 7.72 -6.19
N THR A 100 -4.61 7.69 -6.64
CA THR A 100 -5.79 7.48 -5.79
C THR A 100 -6.35 6.11 -6.12
N ILE A 101 -6.54 5.28 -5.10
CA ILE A 101 -6.99 3.91 -5.22
C ILE A 101 -8.38 3.81 -4.59
N TYR A 102 -9.33 3.26 -5.35
CA TYR A 102 -10.68 2.99 -4.88
C TYR A 102 -10.85 1.49 -4.69
N LEU A 103 -11.35 1.07 -3.53
CA LEU A 103 -11.54 -0.33 -3.16
C LEU A 103 -12.95 -0.55 -2.61
N TYR A 104 -13.60 -1.64 -3.02
CA TYR A 104 -14.80 -2.09 -2.34
C TYR A 104 -14.46 -2.73 -0.99
N GLU A 105 -15.46 -2.95 -0.15
CA GLU A 105 -15.26 -3.44 1.22
C GLU A 105 -14.46 -4.75 1.29
N GLU A 106 -14.68 -5.69 0.36
CA GLU A 106 -13.94 -6.96 0.33
C GLU A 106 -12.44 -6.75 0.06
N ASP A 107 -12.11 -5.99 -0.98
CA ASP A 107 -10.73 -5.68 -1.34
C ASP A 107 -10.01 -4.86 -0.26
N PHE A 108 -10.71 -3.91 0.37
CA PHE A 108 -10.14 -3.12 1.45
C PHE A 108 -9.84 -3.97 2.69
N ARG A 109 -10.71 -4.94 3.01
CA ARG A 109 -10.48 -5.89 4.11
C ARG A 109 -9.30 -6.80 3.82
N GLU A 110 -9.18 -7.30 2.60
CA GLU A 110 -8.04 -8.10 2.17
C GLU A 110 -6.73 -7.30 2.25
N LEU A 111 -6.72 -6.06 1.75
CA LEU A 111 -5.57 -5.16 1.91
C LEU A 111 -5.22 -4.96 3.39
N CYS A 112 -6.22 -4.78 4.27
CA CYS A 112 -5.97 -4.68 5.70
C CYS A 112 -5.38 -5.98 6.29
N GLU A 113 -5.75 -7.15 5.78
CA GLU A 113 -5.17 -8.44 6.19
C GLU A 113 -3.70 -8.53 5.79
N LEU A 114 -3.38 -8.21 4.53
CA LEU A 114 -2.00 -8.12 4.04
C LEU A 114 -1.15 -7.17 4.91
N LEU A 115 -1.68 -5.97 5.21
CA LEU A 115 -0.97 -4.94 5.97
C LEU A 115 -0.79 -5.29 7.46
N ARG A 116 -1.57 -6.23 8.02
CA ARG A 116 -1.38 -6.71 9.40
C ARG A 116 -0.16 -7.61 9.57
N GLU A 117 0.35 -8.18 8.49
CA GLU A 117 1.53 -9.04 8.52
C GLU A 117 2.85 -8.26 8.53
N LEU A 118 2.78 -6.93 8.35
CA LEU A 118 3.92 -6.01 8.30
C LEU A 118 4.34 -5.45 9.67
#